data_AF-A0A087UMX5-F1
#
_entry.id   AF-A0A087UMX5-F1
#
_cell.length_a   1.000
_cell.length_b   1.000
_cell.length_c   1.000
_cell.angle_alpha   90.00
_cell.angle_beta   90.00
_cell.angle_gamma   90.00
#
_symmetry.space_group_name_H-M   'P 1'
#
loop_
_entity.id
_entity.type
_entity.pdbx_description
1 polymer ?
#
loop_
_entity_poly.entity_id
_entity_poly.type
_entity_poly.pdbx_seq_one_letter_code
_entity_poly.pdbx_strand_id
1 'polypeptide(L)' 'MADEMKEVYGHYCRNHDEVTSVIDKIDNDSAAGQYLKHKVEVMKNETNCFDLPSMLIKPVQRILKYPLLLNELLKCTE' A
#
# COMPACT_ATOMS: atom_id res chain seq x y z
N MET A 1 -3.75 -8.76 19.01
CA MET A 1 -3.58 -9.08 17.57
C MET A 1 -4.66 -8.48 16.67
N ALA A 2 -5.96 -8.78 16.82
CA ALA A 2 -7.00 -8.13 16.01
C ALA A 2 -7.09 -6.61 16.26
N ASP A 3 -7.02 -6.20 17.52
CA ASP A 3 -7.05 -4.79 17.92
C ASP A 3 -5.81 -4.01 17.46
N GLU A 4 -4.62 -4.61 17.59
CA GLU A 4 -3.37 -4.05 17.07
C GLU A 4 -3.43 -3.84 15.55
N MET A 5 -3.95 -4.83 14.81
CA MET A 5 -4.08 -4.72 13.35
C MET A 5 -5.06 -3.61 12.98
N LYS A 6 -6.18 -3.48 13.70
CA LYS A 6 -7.16 -2.41 13.50
C LYS A 6 -6.57 -1.04 13.77
N GLU A 7 -5.75 -0.89 14.80
CA GLU A 7 -5.09 0.38 15.12
C GLU A 7 -4.11 0.81 14.02
N VAL A 8 -3.19 -0.08 13.63
CA VAL A 8 -2.17 0.23 12.61
C VAL A 8 -2.78 0.46 11.23
N TYR A 9 -3.69 -0.42 10.78
CA TYR A 9 -4.35 -0.26 9.49
C TYR A 9 -5.34 0.91 9.51
N GLY A 10 -5.97 1.21 10.65
CA GLY A 10 -6.85 2.37 10.79
C GLY A 10 -6.10 3.68 10.52
N HIS A 11 -4.90 3.84 11.07
CA HIS A 11 -4.05 4.99 10.79
C HIS A 11 -3.57 5.00 9.33
N TYR A 12 -3.12 3.86 8.80
CA TYR A 12 -2.64 3.77 7.43
C TYR A 12 -3.71 4.11 6.40
N CYS A 13 -4.92 3.54 6.53
CA CYS A 13 -6.03 3.80 5.63
C CYS A 13 -6.49 5.26 5.68
N ARG A 14 -6.52 5.89 6.86
CA ARG A 14 -6.88 7.31 7.01
C ARG A 14 -5.93 8.22 6.25
N ASN A 15 -4.63 7.96 6.35
CA ASN A 15 -3.61 8.80 5.71
C ASN A 15 -3.45 8.49 4.22
N HIS A 16 -4.02 7.38 3.74
CA HIS A 16 -3.89 6.95 2.35
C HIS A 16 -4.58 7.90 1.37
N ASP A 17 -5.65 8.58 1.80
CA ASP A 17 -6.37 9.57 0.98
C ASP A 17 -5.49 10.76 0.58
N GLU A 18 -4.50 11.10 1.41
CA GLU A 18 -3.58 12.22 1.17
C GLU A 18 -2.33 11.83 0.37
N VAL A 19 -2.07 10.53 0.18
CA VAL A 19 -0.84 10.01 -0.44
C VAL A 19 -0.65 10.54 -1.86
N THR A 20 -1.70 10.60 -2.67
CA THR A 20 -1.61 11.12 -4.04
C THR A 20 -1.15 12.59 -4.04
N SER A 21 -1.73 13.43 -3.18
CA SER A 21 -1.34 14.84 -3.07
C SER A 21 0.11 15.02 -2.61
N VAL A 22 0.58 14.16 -1.70
CA VAL A 22 1.97 14.20 -1.22
C VAL A 22 2.93 13.77 -2.32
N ILE A 23 2.61 12.72 -3.09
CA ILE A 23 3.42 12.27 -4.21
C ILE A 23 3.51 13.35 -5.29
N ASP A 24 2.39 14.00 -5.63
CA ASP A 24 2.38 15.10 -6.61
C ASP A 24 3.28 16.25 -6.16
N LYS A 25 3.28 16.59 -4.87
CA LYS A 25 4.18 17.63 -4.31
C LYS A 25 5.64 17.22 -4.40
N ILE A 26 5.96 15.95 -4.14
CA ILE A 26 7.33 15.42 -4.21
C ILE A 26 7.82 15.34 -5.66
N ASP A 27 6.93 15.00 -6.61
CA ASP A 27 7.28 14.97 -8.04
C ASP A 27 7.56 16.37 -8.61
N ASN A 28 6.96 17.41 -8.03
CA ASN A 28 7.25 18.80 -8.36
C ASN A 28 8.58 19.31 -7.75
N ASP A 29 9.10 18.65 -6.72
CA ASP A 29 10.44 18.90 -6.18
C ASP A 29 11.47 18.07 -6.95
N SER A 30 12.36 18.74 -7.69
CA SER A 30 13.26 18.06 -8.62
C SER A 30 14.26 17.13 -7.92
N ALA A 31 14.69 17.40 -6.69
CA ALA A 31 15.68 16.58 -5.99
C ALA A 31 15.02 15.37 -5.30
N ALA A 32 13.95 15.60 -4.54
CA ALA A 32 13.24 14.55 -3.84
C ALA A 32 12.51 13.59 -4.81
N GLY A 33 11.87 14.13 -5.85
CA GLY A 33 11.20 13.34 -6.89
C GLY A 33 12.18 12.46 -7.68
N GLN A 34 13.37 12.98 -8.04
CA GLN A 34 14.40 12.17 -8.72
C GLN A 34 14.93 11.05 -7.84
N TYR A 35 15.20 11.33 -6.56
CA TYR A 35 15.62 10.30 -5.60
C TYR A 35 14.57 9.19 -5.47
N LEU A 36 13.29 9.57 -5.34
CA LEU A 36 12.19 8.62 -5.20
C LEU A 36 12.01 7.77 -6.46
N LYS A 37 12.09 8.38 -7.65
CA LYS A 37 12.04 7.66 -8.93
C LYS A 37 13.16 6.64 -9.06
N HIS A 38 14.39 7.02 -8.71
CA HIS A 38 15.52 6.09 -8.71
C HIS A 38 15.30 4.92 -7.75
N LYS A 39 14.74 5.17 -6.56
CA LYS A 39 14.39 4.09 -5.60
C LYS A 39 13.31 3.17 -6.15
N VAL A 40 12.27 3.71 -6.77
CA VAL A 40 11.22 2.91 -7.41
C VAL A 40 11.78 2.06 -8.55
N GLU A 41 12.74 2.57 -9.31
CA GLU A 41 13.44 1.83 -10.37
C GLU A 41 14.30 0.69 -9.84
N VAL A 42 14.99 0.89 -8.71
CA VAL A 42 15.70 -0.21 -8.04
C VAL A 42 14.70 -1.26 -7.54
N MET A 43 13.59 -0.83 -6.92
CA MET A 43 12.55 -1.75 -6.43
C MET A 43 11.87 -2.53 -7.56
N LYS A 44 11.73 -1.95 -8.76
CA LYS A 44 11.23 -2.62 -9.98
C LYS A 44 12.05 -3.85 -10.36
N ASN A 45 13.35 -3.84 -10.12
CA ASN A 45 14.22 -4.97 -10.46
C ASN A 45 14.09 -6.12 -9.46
N GLU A 46 13.72 -5.82 -8.22
CA GLU A 46 13.55 -6.83 -7.15
C GLU A 46 12.11 -7.28 -6.97
N THR A 47 11.15 -6.46 -7.39
CA THR A 47 9.71 -6.68 -7.19
C THR A 47 8.93 -6.36 -8.46
N ASN A 48 7.83 -7.08 -8.70
CA ASN A 48 6.94 -6.85 -9.85
C ASN A 48 6.06 -5.59 -9.64
N CYS A 49 6.70 -4.47 -9.30
CA CYS A 49 6.11 -3.18 -8.98
C CYS A 49 6.27 -2.23 -10.17
N PHE A 50 5.21 -1.51 -10.57
CA PHE A 50 5.26 -0.58 -11.70
C PHE A 50 5.39 0.89 -11.27
N ASP A 51 4.91 1.22 -10.08
CA ASP A 51 4.82 2.58 -9.56
C ASP A 51 4.57 2.57 -8.04
N LEU A 52 5.01 3.64 -7.37
CA LEU A 52 4.90 3.77 -5.92
C LEU A 52 3.44 3.77 -5.41
N PRO A 53 2.48 4.49 -6.03
CA PRO A 53 1.07 4.43 -5.62
C PRO A 53 0.53 3.00 -5.60
N SER A 54 0.84 2.19 -6.62
CA SER A 54 0.42 0.78 -6.67
C SER A 54 1.02 -0.11 -5.57
N MET A 55 2.14 0.29 -4.95
CA MET A 55 2.63 -0.40 -3.75
C MET A 55 1.91 0.06 -2.49
N LEU A 56 1.68 1.37 -2.36
CA LEU A 56 1.07 1.96 -1.17
C LEU A 56 -0.41 1.56 -1.02
N ILE A 57 -1.11 1.21 -2.10
CA ILE A 57 -2.48 0.72 -2.03
C ILE A 57 -2.58 -0.74 -1.54
N LYS A 58 -1.48 -1.52 -1.58
CA LYS A 58 -1.52 -2.97 -1.26
C LYS A 58 -1.96 -3.28 0.18
N PRO A 59 -1.52 -2.56 1.22
CA PRO A 59 -2.01 -2.79 2.59
C PRO A 59 -3.53 -2.53 2.70
N VAL A 60 -4.03 -1.46 2.08
CA VAL A 60 -5.47 -1.14 2.04
C VAL A 60 -6.26 -2.23 1.33
N GLN A 61 -5.75 -2.74 0.20
CA GLN A 61 -6.36 -3.89 -0.49
C GLN A 61 -6.30 -5.16 0.36
N ARG A 62 -5.18 -5.40 1.05
CA ARG A 62 -4.93 -6.63 1.81
C ARG A 62 -5.88 -6.76 3.00
N ILE A 63 -6.13 -5.68 3.74
CA ILE A 63 -7.04 -5.73 4.89
C ILE A 63 -8.46 -6.11 4.47
N LEU A 64 -8.90 -5.68 3.28
CA LEU A 64 -10.20 -6.02 2.70
C LEU A 64 -10.28 -7.45 2.16
N LYS A 65 -9.14 -8.11 1.87
CA LYS A 65 -9.11 -9.49 1.38
C LYS A 65 -9.26 -10.52 2.50
N TYR A 66 -8.85 -10.21 3.74
CA TYR A 66 -8.94 -11.18 4.84
C TYR A 66 -10.36 -11.71 5.08
N PRO A 67 -11.42 -10.88 5.17
CA PRO A 67 -12.77 -11.39 5.32
C PRO A 67 -13.19 -12.33 4.18
N LEU A 68 -12.83 -11.99 2.94
CA LEU A 68 -13.17 -12.80 1.76
C LEU A 68 -12.49 -14.17 1.81
N LEU A 69 -11.18 -14.20 2.08
CA LEU A 69 -10.40 -15.43 2.14
C LEU A 69 -10.84 -16.33 3.30
N LEU A 70 -11.14 -15.74 4.47
CA LEU A 70 -11.60 -16.50 5.63
C LEU A 70 -13.00 -17.07 5.41
N ASN A 71 -13.90 -16.32 4.74
CA ASN A 71 -15.23 -16.82 4.39
C ASN A 71 -15.16 -17.97 3.39
N GLU A 72 -14.33 -17.87 2.35
CA GLU A 72 -14.14 -18.97 1.39
C GLU A 72 -13.49 -20.19 2.04
N LEU A 73 -12.51 -19.97 2.93
CA LEU A 73 -11.90 -21.06 3.69
C LEU A 73 -12.95 -21.79 4.53
N LEU A 74 -13.80 -21.04 5.25
CA LEU A 74 -14.86 -21.62 6.09
C LEU A 74 -15.77 -22.55 5.27
N LYS A 75 -16.25 -22.08 4.11
CA LYS A 75 -17.09 -22.87 3.18
C LYS A 75 -16.43 -24.17 2.70
N CYS A 76 -15.11 -24.20 2.57
CA CYS A 76 -14.36 -25.38 2.14
C CYS A 76 -13.97 -26.31 3.29
N THR A 77 -14.21 -25.90 4.53
CA THR A 77 -13.90 -26.67 5.75
C THR A 77 -15.14 -27.07 6.56
N GLU A 78 -16.33 -26.69 6.10
CA GLU A 78 -17.62 -27.24 6.54
C GLU A 78 -17.90 -28.63 5.95
#